data_AF-A0A355WJR6-F1
#
_entry.id   AF-A0A355WJR6-F1
#
_cell.length_a   1.000
_cell.length_b   1.000
_cell.length_c   1.000
_cell.angle_alpha   90.00
_cell.angle_beta   90.00
_cell.angle_gamma   90.00
#
_symmetry.space_group_name_H-M   'P 1'
#
loop_
_entity.id
_entity.type
_entity.pdbx_description
1 polymer ?
#
loop_
_entity_poly.entity_id
_entity_poly.type
_entity_poly.pdbx_seq_one_letter_code
_entity_poly.pdbx_strand_id
1 'polypeptide(L)'
;MENAWDPFHVVYLHTLAVRSQFIDAFGEMPMIEFHEAKFGDFYTNVRRVEDFIWLRIHDHMMPSFTQNGAHFPVPDTQRYFGRCGLSRWVVPIDDTHTQVVTWRHFREGDDPRGLTNKSQVGYGKTDFYGQDPDRSYELRQRDPGDYDAWVSQGPQNIHRNENLSFTDRGVAKVRRMLRNNIRSVAAGNPVKHPTDDYAGILPTYAGDTVLRIPMQKGRDDGAVQKEISFAVANIFKQGDEQLIAARKQYIIDALKAYEASWT
;
A
#
# COMPACT_ATOMS: atom_id res chain seq x y z
N MET A 1 -8.76 -8.61 3.09
CA MET A 1 -8.86 -7.40 2.24
C MET A 1 -8.63 -6.14 3.06
N GLU A 2 -9.36 -5.93 4.17
CA GLU A 2 -9.32 -4.70 4.97
C GLU A 2 -7.93 -4.35 5.53
N ASN A 3 -7.13 -5.36 5.93
CA ASN A 3 -5.73 -5.18 6.34
C ASN A 3 -4.89 -4.34 5.36
N ALA A 4 -5.09 -4.51 4.05
CA ALA A 4 -4.36 -3.72 3.06
C ALA A 4 -4.84 -2.26 2.99
N TRP A 5 -6.09 -1.99 3.38
CA TRP A 5 -6.71 -0.65 3.44
C TRP A 5 -6.49 0.05 4.79
N ASP A 6 -5.84 -0.62 5.74
CA ASP A 6 -5.45 -0.08 7.02
C ASP A 6 -3.93 0.13 7.04
N PRO A 7 -3.40 1.30 6.64
CA PRO A 7 -1.98 1.58 6.75
C PRO A 7 -1.51 1.81 8.20
N PHE A 8 -2.43 1.96 9.17
CA PHE A 8 -2.08 2.33 10.55
C PHE A 8 -1.65 1.13 11.37
N HIS A 9 -2.15 -0.08 11.10
CA HIS A 9 -1.66 -1.28 11.80
C HIS A 9 -0.14 -1.46 11.66
N VAL A 10 0.48 -0.94 10.59
CA VAL A 10 1.92 -1.05 10.41
C VAL A 10 2.70 -0.42 11.57
N VAL A 11 2.23 0.73 12.07
CA VAL A 11 2.85 1.42 13.21
C VAL A 11 2.71 0.57 14.47
N TYR A 12 1.51 0.07 14.74
CA TYR A 12 1.20 -0.63 15.98
C TYR A 12 1.70 -2.08 15.97
N LEU A 13 1.25 -2.90 15.02
CA LEU A 13 1.56 -4.32 14.92
C LEU A 13 3.02 -4.58 14.58
N HIS A 14 3.57 -3.87 13.59
CA HIS A 14 4.89 -4.18 13.03
C HIS A 14 6.03 -3.31 13.59
N THR A 15 5.76 -2.44 14.55
CA THR A 15 6.81 -1.61 15.18
C THR A 15 6.62 -1.43 16.67
N LEU A 16 5.51 -0.84 17.12
CA LEU A 16 5.36 -0.42 18.52
C LEU A 16 4.98 -1.56 19.50
N ALA A 17 4.31 -2.62 19.03
CA ALA A 17 3.78 -3.66 19.91
C ALA A 17 4.89 -4.49 20.58
N VAL A 18 5.95 -4.83 19.84
CA VAL A 18 7.00 -5.76 20.31
C VAL A 18 8.38 -5.29 19.90
N ARG A 19 8.60 -5.12 18.59
CA ARG A 19 9.83 -4.66 17.97
C ARG A 19 9.55 -4.23 16.54
N SER A 20 10.51 -3.53 15.94
CA SER A 20 10.53 -3.32 14.50
C SER A 20 10.64 -4.66 13.76
N GLN A 21 9.57 -5.05 13.07
CA GLN A 21 9.53 -6.26 12.23
C GLN A 21 9.99 -5.99 10.79
N PHE A 22 10.09 -4.70 10.40
CA PHE A 22 10.57 -4.25 9.10
C PHE A 22 11.72 -3.24 9.24
N ILE A 23 11.42 -1.93 9.23
CA ILE A 23 12.37 -0.83 9.44
C ILE A 23 11.76 0.19 10.39
N ASP A 24 12.60 0.88 11.18
CA ASP A 24 12.14 1.79 12.25
C ASP A 24 11.34 2.99 11.76
N ALA A 25 11.56 3.41 10.50
CA ALA A 25 10.80 4.48 9.86
C ALA A 25 9.29 4.20 9.79
N PHE A 26 8.85 2.95 9.97
CA PHE A 26 7.42 2.61 10.06
C PHE A 26 6.78 2.91 11.41
N GLY A 27 7.56 3.19 12.46
CA GLY A 27 7.07 3.59 13.77
C GLY A 27 6.46 5.00 13.80
N GLU A 28 6.74 5.81 12.79
CA GLU A 28 6.18 7.15 12.66
C GLU A 28 4.78 7.12 12.06
N MET A 29 3.84 7.83 12.71
CA MET A 29 2.46 7.94 12.28
C MET A 29 2.39 8.64 10.91
N PRO A 30 1.86 7.97 9.88
CA PRO A 30 1.88 8.52 8.53
C PRO A 30 0.74 9.49 8.28
N MET A 31 0.97 10.43 7.35
CA MET A 31 -0.11 11.17 6.70
C MET A 31 -0.69 10.31 5.57
N ILE A 32 -1.96 9.94 5.69
CA ILE A 32 -2.67 9.11 4.71
C ILE A 32 -3.69 9.93 3.94
N GLU A 33 -3.58 9.88 2.61
CA GLU A 33 -4.62 10.40 1.71
C GLU A 33 -4.98 9.34 0.67
N PHE A 34 -6.29 9.17 0.45
CA PHE A 34 -6.86 8.23 -0.50
C PHE A 34 -7.21 8.97 -1.79
N HIS A 35 -6.90 8.34 -2.92
CA HIS A 35 -7.03 8.90 -4.25
C HIS A 35 -7.81 7.93 -5.13
N GLU A 36 -8.81 8.45 -5.84
CA GLU A 36 -9.60 7.64 -6.77
C GLU A 36 -8.77 7.26 -8.01
N ALA A 37 -8.94 6.03 -8.49
CA ALA A 37 -8.35 5.54 -9.72
C ALA A 37 -9.43 5.08 -10.70
N LYS A 38 -9.06 4.80 -11.96
CA LYS A 38 -10.00 4.21 -12.93
C LYS A 38 -10.51 2.84 -12.49
N PHE A 39 -9.70 2.10 -11.73
CA PHE A 39 -9.98 0.77 -11.20
C PHE A 39 -9.59 0.69 -9.73
N GLY A 40 -10.58 0.74 -8.85
CA GLY A 40 -10.36 0.82 -7.41
C GLY A 40 -9.76 2.17 -7.00
N ASP A 41 -8.90 2.17 -5.98
CA ASP A 41 -8.26 3.38 -5.46
C ASP A 41 -6.82 3.08 -5.05
N PHE A 42 -6.04 4.13 -4.81
CA PHE A 42 -4.75 4.01 -4.14
C PHE A 42 -4.66 4.99 -2.99
N TYR A 43 -3.75 4.77 -2.05
CA TYR A 43 -3.42 5.77 -1.05
C TYR A 43 -1.94 6.12 -1.09
N THR A 44 -1.65 7.37 -0.73
CA THR A 44 -0.29 7.82 -0.40
C THR A 44 -0.14 7.79 1.10
N ASN A 45 0.90 7.12 1.57
CA ASN A 45 1.39 7.15 2.93
C ASN A 45 2.65 8.01 2.95
N VAL A 46 2.52 9.23 3.46
CA VAL A 46 3.57 10.24 3.44
C VAL A 46 4.24 10.32 4.82
N ARG A 47 5.57 10.31 4.81
CA ARG A 47 6.41 10.53 5.99
C ARG A 47 7.53 11.51 5.64
N ARG A 48 7.90 12.34 6.60
CA ARG A 48 9.12 13.14 6.56
C ARG A 48 10.28 12.35 7.15
N VAL A 49 11.41 12.37 6.46
CA VAL A 49 12.69 11.80 6.90
C VAL A 49 13.74 12.86 6.63
N GLU A 50 14.09 13.65 7.65
CA GLU A 50 15.00 14.80 7.49
C GLU A 50 14.52 15.75 6.36
N ASP A 51 15.37 15.99 5.36
CA ASP A 51 15.10 16.81 4.18
C ASP A 51 14.31 16.07 3.08
N PHE A 52 13.93 14.83 3.32
CA PHE A 52 13.18 14.01 2.37
C PHE A 52 11.72 13.84 2.76
N ILE A 53 10.87 13.83 1.75
CA ILE A 53 9.49 13.36 1.83
C ILE A 53 9.41 12.01 1.12
N TRP A 54 9.08 10.98 1.89
CA TRP A 54 8.83 9.65 1.39
C TRP A 54 7.33 9.39 1.29
N LEU A 55 6.87 9.13 0.07
CA LEU A 55 5.53 8.66 -0.24
C LEU A 55 5.59 7.18 -0.59
N ARG A 56 5.04 6.35 0.28
CA ARG A 56 4.70 4.96 -0.04
C ARG A 56 3.30 4.91 -0.63
N ILE A 57 3.16 4.25 -1.76
CA ILE A 57 1.90 4.17 -2.48
C ILE A 57 1.42 2.72 -2.48
N HIS A 58 0.21 2.51 -1.98
CA HIS A 58 -0.48 1.23 -2.07
C HIS A 58 -1.65 1.36 -3.03
N ASP A 59 -1.71 0.45 -3.99
CA ASP A 59 -2.73 0.43 -5.04
C ASP A 59 -3.69 -0.73 -4.76
N HIS A 60 -4.98 -0.45 -4.84
CA HIS A 60 -6.06 -1.39 -4.53
C HIS A 60 -6.99 -1.50 -5.71
N MET A 61 -6.89 -2.62 -6.43
CA MET A 61 -7.85 -2.98 -7.46
C MET A 61 -8.96 -3.82 -6.83
N MET A 62 -10.19 -3.33 -6.97
CA MET A 62 -11.36 -4.03 -6.44
C MET A 62 -11.58 -5.37 -7.17
N PRO A 63 -12.10 -6.40 -6.48
CA PRO A 63 -12.44 -6.38 -5.06
C PRO A 63 -11.22 -6.58 -4.14
N SER A 64 -10.25 -7.42 -4.51
CA SER A 64 -9.33 -8.02 -3.52
C SER A 64 -7.86 -8.09 -3.96
N PHE A 65 -7.48 -7.36 -5.01
CA PHE A 65 -6.10 -7.30 -5.48
C PHE A 65 -5.42 -6.02 -4.98
N THR A 66 -4.24 -6.16 -4.40
CA THR A 66 -3.51 -5.05 -3.81
C THR A 66 -2.04 -5.12 -4.17
N GLN A 67 -1.41 -3.96 -4.29
CA GLN A 67 0.03 -3.84 -4.46
C GLN A 67 0.57 -2.81 -3.47
N ASN A 68 1.74 -3.07 -2.93
CA ASN A 68 2.45 -2.17 -2.02
C ASN A 68 3.88 -1.90 -2.50
N GLY A 69 4.52 -0.90 -1.92
CA GLY A 69 5.91 -0.52 -2.19
C GLY A 69 6.94 -1.62 -1.89
N ALA A 70 8.22 -1.29 -2.02
CA ALA A 70 9.33 -2.15 -1.61
C ALA A 70 9.20 -2.53 -0.13
N HIS A 71 9.69 -3.68 0.30
CA HIS A 71 9.53 -4.08 1.71
C HIS A 71 10.52 -3.36 2.64
N PHE A 72 11.71 -3.07 2.11
CA PHE A 72 12.81 -2.46 2.85
C PHE A 72 13.38 -1.25 2.09
N PRO A 73 12.58 -0.21 1.83
CA PRO A 73 13.11 0.99 1.18
C PRO A 73 14.07 1.70 2.12
N VAL A 74 15.04 2.40 1.53
CA VAL A 74 15.91 3.31 2.28
C VAL A 74 15.55 4.73 1.82
N PRO A 75 14.80 5.50 2.63
CA PRO A 75 14.30 6.82 2.25
C PRO A 75 15.33 7.94 2.45
N ASP A 76 16.63 7.64 2.33
CA ASP A 76 17.75 8.59 2.45
C ASP A 76 18.29 9.07 1.09
N THR A 77 17.76 8.51 0.01
CA THR A 77 18.15 8.82 -1.37
C THR A 77 16.92 9.06 -2.23
N GLN A 78 17.04 10.00 -3.18
CA GLN A 78 15.95 10.33 -4.08
C GLN A 78 15.55 9.13 -4.92
N ARG A 79 14.24 8.91 -5.04
CA ARG A 79 13.66 7.82 -5.81
C ARG A 79 12.35 8.28 -6.38
N TYR A 80 12.30 8.64 -7.65
CA TYR A 80 11.10 9.27 -8.21
C TYR A 80 9.96 8.27 -8.42
N PHE A 81 10.17 7.18 -9.17
CA PHE A 81 9.09 6.23 -9.48
C PHE A 81 9.49 4.78 -9.22
N GLY A 82 9.57 4.42 -7.94
CA GLY A 82 9.72 3.04 -7.51
C GLY A 82 8.51 2.19 -7.90
N ARG A 83 8.72 0.90 -8.15
CA ARG A 83 7.62 -0.04 -8.49
C ARG A 83 7.30 -0.95 -7.32
N CYS A 84 6.09 -1.51 -7.33
CA CYS A 84 5.59 -2.37 -6.25
C CYS A 84 6.54 -3.53 -5.89
N GLY A 85 6.75 -3.78 -4.61
CA GLY A 85 7.54 -4.91 -4.12
C GLY A 85 6.72 -6.20 -3.99
N LEU A 86 5.39 -6.08 -3.91
CA LEU A 86 4.49 -7.20 -3.70
C LEU A 86 3.16 -6.93 -4.39
N SER A 87 2.65 -7.96 -5.07
CA SER A 87 1.24 -8.05 -5.46
C SER A 87 0.60 -9.13 -4.60
N ARG A 88 -0.59 -8.86 -4.07
CA ARG A 88 -1.37 -9.80 -3.28
C ARG A 88 -2.78 -9.87 -3.84
N TRP A 89 -3.29 -11.07 -3.99
CA TRP A 89 -4.66 -11.33 -4.41
C TRP A 89 -5.31 -12.28 -3.41
N VAL A 90 -6.37 -11.80 -2.75
CA VAL A 90 -7.13 -12.61 -1.80
C VAL A 90 -8.36 -13.16 -2.51
N VAL A 91 -8.39 -14.48 -2.70
CA VAL A 91 -9.46 -15.19 -3.42
C VAL A 91 -10.37 -15.87 -2.39
N PRO A 92 -11.67 -15.53 -2.32
CA PRO A 92 -12.60 -16.26 -1.46
C PRO A 92 -12.77 -17.68 -1.96
N ILE A 93 -12.65 -18.66 -1.06
CA ILE A 93 -12.95 -20.08 -1.34
C ILE A 93 -14.40 -20.35 -0.94
N ASP A 94 -14.75 -19.94 0.27
CA ASP A 94 -16.09 -20.03 0.85
C ASP A 94 -16.31 -18.86 1.84
N ASP A 95 -17.39 -18.93 2.64
CA ASP A 95 -17.76 -17.87 3.60
C ASP A 95 -16.73 -17.64 4.72
N THR A 96 -15.83 -18.60 4.95
CA THR A 96 -14.90 -18.64 6.09
C THR A 96 -13.44 -18.87 5.70
N HIS A 97 -13.17 -19.21 4.43
CA HIS A 97 -11.83 -19.49 3.93
C HIS A 97 -11.47 -18.65 2.71
N THR A 98 -10.20 -18.25 2.66
CA THR A 98 -9.63 -17.53 1.52
C THR A 98 -8.28 -18.12 1.16
N GLN A 99 -7.94 -18.11 -0.13
CA GLN A 99 -6.58 -18.33 -0.60
C GLN A 99 -5.90 -16.98 -0.82
N VAL A 100 -4.68 -16.83 -0.33
CA VAL A 100 -3.85 -15.64 -0.63
C VAL A 100 -2.80 -16.02 -1.67
N VAL A 101 -2.94 -15.48 -2.88
CA VAL A 101 -1.95 -15.62 -3.95
C VAL A 101 -1.09 -14.38 -3.99
N THR A 102 0.23 -14.55 -3.94
CA THR A 102 1.17 -13.45 -3.76
C THR A 102 2.32 -13.55 -4.74
N TRP A 103 2.72 -12.42 -5.31
CA TRP A 103 3.94 -12.28 -6.11
C TRP A 103 4.88 -11.32 -5.43
N ARG A 104 6.06 -11.81 -5.06
CA ARG A 104 7.19 -10.97 -4.63
C ARG A 104 7.98 -10.49 -5.84
N HIS A 105 8.14 -9.18 -5.96
CA HIS A 105 8.90 -8.55 -7.02
C HIS A 105 10.27 -8.20 -6.50
N PHE A 106 11.30 -8.86 -7.05
CA PHE A 106 12.70 -8.58 -6.76
C PHE A 106 13.28 -7.78 -7.92
N ARG A 107 13.77 -6.57 -7.63
CA ARG A 107 14.42 -5.71 -8.62
C ARG A 107 15.71 -5.16 -8.03
N GLU A 108 16.66 -4.90 -8.91
CA GLU A 108 17.89 -4.20 -8.55
C GLU A 108 17.56 -2.84 -7.92
N GLY A 109 18.18 -2.53 -6.79
CA GLY A 109 17.98 -1.28 -6.05
C GLY A 109 16.72 -1.19 -5.17
N ASP A 110 15.82 -2.18 -5.18
CA ASP A 110 14.65 -2.22 -4.29
C ASP A 110 14.98 -2.70 -2.86
N ASP A 111 16.14 -3.33 -2.69
CA ASP A 111 16.65 -3.82 -1.40
C ASP A 111 18.15 -3.54 -1.25
N PRO A 112 18.53 -2.27 -0.99
CA PRO A 112 19.94 -1.86 -0.89
C PRO A 112 20.71 -2.55 0.24
N ARG A 113 19.99 -3.11 1.23
CA ARG A 113 20.57 -3.74 2.42
C ARG A 113 20.57 -5.27 2.37
N GLY A 114 20.07 -5.87 1.28
CA GLY A 114 20.05 -7.32 1.09
C GLY A 114 19.21 -8.07 2.12
N LEU A 115 18.13 -7.46 2.60
CA LEU A 115 17.24 -8.04 3.62
C LEU A 115 16.21 -9.01 3.04
N THR A 116 15.98 -8.97 1.72
CA THR A 116 15.06 -9.86 1.02
C THR A 116 15.72 -11.20 0.71
N ASN A 117 14.92 -12.28 0.73
CA ASN A 117 15.43 -13.62 0.48
C ASN A 117 14.54 -14.41 -0.46
N LYS A 118 14.88 -14.40 -1.75
CA LYS A 118 14.12 -15.11 -2.79
C LYS A 118 13.99 -16.62 -2.54
N SER A 119 14.95 -17.24 -1.84
CA SER A 119 14.88 -18.68 -1.53
C SER A 119 13.78 -19.04 -0.52
N GLN A 120 13.25 -18.06 0.20
CA GLN A 120 12.16 -18.21 1.17
C GLN A 120 10.78 -17.90 0.57
N VAL A 121 10.70 -17.60 -0.73
CA VAL A 121 9.42 -17.37 -1.42
C VAL A 121 8.97 -18.66 -2.08
N GLY A 122 7.80 -19.17 -1.68
CA GLY A 122 7.24 -20.41 -2.23
C GLY A 122 5.83 -20.69 -1.75
N TYR A 123 5.34 -21.91 -2.01
CA TYR A 123 4.02 -22.31 -1.53
C TYR A 123 3.98 -22.29 0.00
N GLY A 124 3.06 -21.48 0.56
CA GLY A 124 2.92 -21.30 2.01
C GLY A 124 4.14 -20.64 2.68
N LYS A 125 5.03 -20.00 1.92
CA LYS A 125 6.23 -19.36 2.45
C LYS A 125 6.45 -17.99 1.84
N THR A 126 6.94 -17.07 2.66
CA THR A 126 7.33 -15.75 2.20
C THR A 126 8.56 -15.26 2.95
N ASP A 127 9.27 -14.28 2.37
CA ASP A 127 10.54 -13.77 2.88
C ASP A 127 10.37 -12.70 3.97
N PHE A 128 9.15 -12.53 4.48
CA PHE A 128 8.82 -11.53 5.49
C PHE A 128 7.92 -12.09 6.60
N TYR A 129 8.02 -11.46 7.76
CA TYR A 129 7.56 -12.02 9.03
C TYR A 129 6.04 -12.12 9.16
N GLY A 130 5.58 -13.17 9.85
CA GLY A 130 4.26 -13.18 10.49
C GLY A 130 3.06 -13.38 9.56
N GLN A 131 3.26 -13.95 8.38
CA GLN A 131 2.19 -14.14 7.38
C GLN A 131 1.52 -15.51 7.45
N ASP A 132 2.01 -16.41 8.30
CA ASP A 132 1.55 -17.79 8.40
C ASP A 132 1.67 -18.33 9.86
N PRO A 133 1.12 -19.52 10.17
CA PRO A 133 1.13 -20.10 11.52
C PRO A 133 2.39 -20.91 11.89
N ASP A 134 3.52 -20.74 11.18
CA ASP A 134 4.75 -21.53 11.36
C ASP A 134 5.36 -21.51 12.78
N ARG A 135 5.10 -20.46 13.55
CA ARG A 135 5.62 -20.25 14.91
C ARG A 135 4.73 -20.91 15.96
N SER A 136 5.30 -21.26 17.12
CA SER A 136 4.53 -21.82 18.24
C SER A 136 3.45 -20.84 18.72
N TYR A 137 2.39 -21.36 19.32
CA TYR A 137 1.29 -20.52 19.84
C TYR A 137 1.79 -19.47 20.83
N GLU A 138 2.69 -19.84 21.75
CA GLU A 138 3.27 -18.95 22.74
C GLU A 138 4.10 -17.83 22.10
N LEU A 139 4.86 -18.16 21.05
CA LEU A 139 5.63 -17.15 20.32
C LEU A 139 4.71 -16.21 19.54
N ARG A 140 3.66 -16.76 18.91
CA ARG A 140 2.65 -15.98 18.18
C ARG A 140 1.86 -15.05 19.10
N GLN A 141 1.65 -15.40 20.36
CA GLN A 141 1.08 -14.50 21.36
C GLN A 141 2.04 -13.38 21.79
N ARG A 142 3.35 -13.65 21.84
CA ARG A 142 4.38 -12.70 22.30
C ARG A 142 4.90 -11.77 21.21
N ASP A 143 4.95 -12.24 19.97
CA ASP A 143 5.44 -11.51 18.79
C ASP A 143 4.47 -11.76 17.60
N PRO A 144 3.22 -11.27 17.68
CA PRO A 144 2.20 -11.55 16.66
C PRO A 144 2.54 -10.92 15.31
N GLY A 145 2.10 -11.59 14.26
CA GLY A 145 2.12 -11.06 12.89
C GLY A 145 0.73 -10.77 12.35
N ASP A 146 0.69 -10.43 11.07
CA ASP A 146 -0.55 -10.26 10.31
C ASP A 146 -1.47 -11.48 10.41
N TYR A 147 -0.93 -12.70 10.25
CA TYR A 147 -1.71 -13.93 10.34
C TYR A 147 -2.48 -14.02 11.67
N ASP A 148 -1.80 -13.70 12.76
CA ASP A 148 -2.35 -13.72 14.12
C ASP A 148 -3.47 -12.69 14.29
N ALA A 149 -3.25 -11.48 13.77
CA ALA A 149 -4.25 -10.42 13.79
C ALA A 149 -5.47 -10.77 12.93
N TRP A 150 -5.30 -11.48 11.81
CA TRP A 150 -6.42 -11.88 10.95
C TRP A 150 -7.27 -12.98 11.61
N VAL A 151 -6.63 -14.09 12.01
CA VAL A 151 -7.39 -15.27 12.49
C VAL A 151 -8.00 -15.06 13.87
N SER A 152 -7.48 -14.14 14.67
CA SER A 152 -8.04 -13.79 15.98
C SER A 152 -9.35 -13.00 15.91
N GLN A 153 -9.69 -12.41 14.76
CA GLN A 153 -11.00 -11.77 14.54
C GLN A 153 -12.15 -12.78 14.41
N GLY A 154 -11.82 -14.07 14.28
CA GLY A 154 -12.76 -15.16 14.05
C GLY A 154 -12.89 -15.53 12.56
N PRO A 155 -13.72 -16.53 12.23
CA PRO A 155 -13.91 -16.98 10.84
C PRO A 155 -14.59 -15.93 9.95
N GLN A 156 -15.34 -15.00 10.56
CA GLN A 156 -15.96 -13.86 9.88
C GLN A 156 -16.04 -12.67 10.84
N ASN A 157 -15.68 -11.48 10.34
CA ASN A 157 -15.79 -10.25 11.12
C ASN A 157 -17.25 -9.93 11.43
N ILE A 158 -17.55 -9.71 12.72
CA ILE A 158 -18.90 -9.36 13.18
C ILE A 158 -19.01 -7.83 13.24
N HIS A 159 -19.40 -7.20 12.13
CA HIS A 159 -19.45 -5.73 12.02
C HIS A 159 -20.23 -5.01 13.13
N ARG A 160 -21.26 -5.64 13.73
CA ARG A 160 -22.05 -5.03 14.83
C ARG A 160 -21.23 -4.81 16.11
N ASN A 161 -20.09 -5.49 16.24
CA ASN A 161 -19.20 -5.41 17.40
C ASN A 161 -18.08 -4.36 17.21
N GLU A 162 -17.98 -3.75 16.03
CA GLU A 162 -16.88 -2.86 15.67
C GLU A 162 -17.26 -1.39 15.89
N ASN A 163 -16.27 -0.59 16.30
CA ASN A 163 -16.40 0.86 16.46
C ASN A 163 -15.33 1.53 15.63
N LEU A 164 -15.69 1.98 14.43
CA LEU A 164 -14.74 2.62 13.50
C LEU A 164 -14.34 4.02 14.00
N SER A 165 -13.05 4.34 13.92
CA SER A 165 -12.48 5.64 14.25
C SER A 165 -11.84 6.32 13.03
N PHE A 166 -11.13 7.43 13.26
CA PHE A 166 -10.42 8.16 12.20
C PHE A 166 -9.40 7.30 11.44
N THR A 167 -8.71 6.38 12.10
CA THR A 167 -7.74 5.48 11.44
C THR A 167 -8.41 4.49 10.50
N ASP A 168 -9.70 4.19 10.71
CA ASP A 168 -10.47 3.23 9.92
C ASP A 168 -11.09 3.82 8.65
N ARG A 169 -10.67 5.02 8.23
CA ARG A 169 -11.17 5.67 7.01
C ARG A 169 -11.03 4.78 5.78
N GLY A 170 -9.93 4.05 5.64
CA GLY A 170 -9.71 3.09 4.55
C GLY A 170 -10.65 1.89 4.61
N VAL A 171 -10.81 1.31 5.80
CA VAL A 171 -11.76 0.20 6.08
C VAL A 171 -13.19 0.61 5.75
N ALA A 172 -13.64 1.77 6.23
CA ALA A 172 -14.97 2.30 5.92
C ALA A 172 -15.16 2.53 4.41
N LYS A 173 -14.13 3.04 3.72
CA LYS A 173 -14.15 3.29 2.28
C LYS A 173 -14.28 2.00 1.46
N VAL A 174 -13.45 0.98 1.72
CA VAL A 174 -13.54 -0.29 0.98
C VAL A 174 -14.86 -1.01 1.22
N ARG A 175 -15.39 -1.00 2.46
CA ARG A 175 -16.71 -1.56 2.76
C ARG A 175 -17.83 -0.88 1.97
N ARG A 176 -17.78 0.45 1.86
CA ARG A 176 -18.74 1.22 1.07
C ARG A 176 -18.63 0.88 -0.42
N MET A 177 -17.41 0.83 -0.96
CA MET A 177 -17.16 0.48 -2.36
C MET A 177 -17.66 -0.92 -2.69
N LEU A 178 -17.33 -1.92 -1.86
CA LEU A 178 -17.77 -3.29 -2.06
C LEU A 178 -19.30 -3.42 -2.00
N ARG A 179 -19.93 -2.81 -1.00
CA ARG A 179 -21.40 -2.78 -0.86
C ARG A 179 -22.08 -2.17 -2.09
N ASN A 180 -21.54 -1.06 -2.60
CA ASN A 180 -22.08 -0.40 -3.79
C ASN A 180 -21.93 -1.27 -5.04
N ASN A 181 -20.77 -1.91 -5.24
CA ASN A 181 -20.55 -2.83 -6.36
C ASN A 181 -21.49 -4.05 -6.29
N ILE A 182 -21.64 -4.67 -5.12
CA ILE A 182 -22.58 -5.79 -4.91
C ILE A 182 -24.01 -5.38 -5.28
N ARG A 183 -24.47 -4.22 -4.80
CA ARG A 183 -25.82 -3.70 -5.11
C ARG A 183 -25.99 -3.39 -6.60
N SER A 184 -24.96 -2.86 -7.24
CA SER A 184 -24.99 -2.56 -8.68
C SER A 184 -25.17 -3.85 -9.50
N VAL A 185 -24.40 -4.88 -9.18
CA VAL A 185 -24.51 -6.21 -9.82
C VAL A 185 -25.88 -6.83 -9.57
N ALA A 186 -26.39 -6.75 -8.33
CA ALA A 186 -27.73 -7.25 -7.99
C ALA A 186 -28.86 -6.53 -8.75
N ALA A 187 -28.65 -5.28 -9.17
CA ALA A 187 -29.57 -4.53 -10.02
C ALA A 187 -29.44 -4.85 -11.53
N GLY A 188 -28.55 -5.78 -11.90
CA GLY A 188 -28.33 -6.20 -13.29
C GLY A 188 -27.31 -5.36 -14.07
N ASN A 189 -26.59 -4.45 -13.41
CA ASN A 189 -25.53 -3.69 -14.08
C ASN A 189 -24.28 -4.55 -14.26
N PRO A 190 -23.52 -4.36 -15.36
CA PRO A 190 -22.27 -5.08 -15.58
C PRO A 190 -21.19 -4.69 -14.57
N VAL A 191 -20.27 -5.60 -14.30
CA VAL A 191 -19.04 -5.31 -13.55
C VAL A 191 -18.06 -4.60 -14.47
N LYS A 192 -17.45 -3.51 -13.99
CA LYS A 192 -16.38 -2.82 -14.71
C LYS A 192 -15.09 -3.64 -14.61
N HIS A 193 -14.51 -4.01 -15.75
CA HIS A 193 -13.26 -4.74 -15.83
C HIS A 193 -12.10 -3.82 -16.25
N PRO A 194 -10.87 -4.02 -15.72
CA PRO A 194 -9.68 -3.29 -16.17
C PRO A 194 -9.49 -3.30 -17.69
N THR A 195 -9.89 -4.39 -18.34
CA THR A 195 -9.84 -4.59 -19.78
C THR A 195 -10.81 -3.72 -20.58
N ASP A 196 -11.78 -3.08 -19.93
CA ASP A 196 -12.72 -2.15 -20.59
C ASP A 196 -12.02 -0.86 -21.02
N ASP A 197 -11.03 -0.40 -20.24
CA ASP A 197 -10.29 0.84 -20.49
C ASP A 197 -8.85 0.59 -20.99
N TYR A 198 -8.29 -0.61 -20.78
CA TYR A 198 -6.89 -0.91 -21.08
C TYR A 198 -6.72 -2.21 -21.87
N ALA A 199 -6.10 -2.11 -23.05
CA ALA A 199 -5.62 -3.25 -23.81
C ALA A 199 -4.19 -3.61 -23.36
N GLY A 200 -4.05 -4.65 -22.54
CA GLY A 200 -2.74 -5.19 -22.12
C GLY A 200 -2.28 -4.72 -20.74
N ILE A 201 -1.29 -3.84 -20.70
CA ILE A 201 -0.61 -3.47 -19.44
C ILE A 201 -1.46 -2.48 -18.63
N LEU A 202 -1.81 -2.86 -17.40
CA LEU A 202 -2.54 -2.00 -16.47
C LEU A 202 -1.59 -1.01 -15.77
N PRO A 203 -1.84 0.31 -15.83
CA PRO A 203 -1.01 1.30 -15.16
C PRO A 203 -1.31 1.34 -13.66
N THR A 204 -0.57 0.57 -12.87
CA THR A 204 -0.67 0.63 -11.41
C THR A 204 0.28 1.67 -10.80
N TYR A 205 -0.08 2.17 -9.62
CA TYR A 205 0.59 3.24 -8.91
C TYR A 205 1.51 2.77 -7.79
N ALA A 206 1.36 1.52 -7.32
CA ALA A 206 2.07 1.03 -6.16
C ALA A 206 3.60 1.10 -6.31
N GLY A 207 4.25 1.54 -5.23
CA GLY A 207 5.68 1.84 -5.22
C GLY A 207 6.08 2.79 -4.11
N ASP A 208 7.29 3.32 -4.20
CA ASP A 208 7.82 4.34 -3.30
C ASP A 208 8.37 5.51 -4.12
N THR A 209 8.06 6.72 -3.67
CA THR A 209 8.59 7.99 -4.16
C THR A 209 9.30 8.69 -3.02
N VAL A 210 10.54 9.12 -3.20
CA VAL A 210 11.34 9.88 -2.22
C VAL A 210 11.82 11.14 -2.90
N LEU A 211 11.32 12.29 -2.44
CA LEU A 211 11.68 13.61 -2.95
C LEU A 211 12.47 14.34 -1.87
N ARG A 212 13.54 15.03 -2.26
CA ARG A 212 14.29 15.94 -1.40
C ARG A 212 13.58 17.29 -1.37
N ILE A 213 12.65 17.42 -0.42
CA ILE A 213 11.89 18.64 -0.16
C ILE A 213 12.11 19.01 1.31
N PRO A 214 13.05 19.93 1.61
CA PRO A 214 13.34 20.35 2.97
C PRO A 214 12.14 20.96 3.68
N MET A 215 12.25 21.07 5.00
CA MET A 215 11.25 21.77 5.82
C MET A 215 11.04 23.20 5.34
N GLN A 216 9.78 23.58 5.14
CA GLN A 216 9.42 24.89 4.60
C GLN A 216 9.19 25.87 5.75
N LYS A 217 10.10 26.85 5.89
CA LYS A 217 10.06 27.82 6.99
C LYS A 217 8.73 28.58 7.03
N GLY A 218 8.05 28.55 8.19
CA GLY A 218 6.79 29.26 8.40
C GLY A 218 5.55 28.55 7.85
N ARG A 219 5.67 27.32 7.36
CA ARG A 219 4.54 26.48 6.93
C ARG A 219 4.35 25.31 7.90
N ASP A 220 3.10 24.88 8.08
CA ASP A 220 2.79 23.64 8.79
C ASP A 220 3.20 22.44 7.95
N ASP A 221 4.03 21.55 8.50
CA ASP A 221 4.59 20.43 7.73
C ASP A 221 3.53 19.38 7.38
N GLY A 222 2.51 19.18 8.22
CA GLY A 222 1.39 18.30 7.90
C GLY A 222 0.63 18.78 6.67
N ALA A 223 0.35 20.08 6.59
CA ALA A 223 -0.26 20.70 5.42
C ALA A 223 0.63 20.59 4.16
N VAL A 224 1.96 20.76 4.30
CA VAL A 224 2.92 20.56 3.20
C VAL A 224 2.93 19.11 2.72
N GLN A 225 3.00 18.14 3.63
CA GLN A 225 2.95 16.71 3.29
C GLN A 225 1.65 16.34 2.56
N LYS A 226 0.52 16.93 2.98
CA LYS A 226 -0.77 16.76 2.30
C LYS A 226 -0.76 17.36 0.89
N GLU A 227 -0.24 18.57 0.71
CA GLU A 227 -0.09 19.17 -0.62
C GLU A 227 0.75 18.29 -1.55
N ILE A 228 1.89 17.81 -1.06
CA ILE A 228 2.78 16.91 -1.81
C ILE A 228 2.09 15.60 -2.17
N SER A 229 1.32 15.02 -1.24
CA SER A 229 0.50 13.83 -1.51
C SER A 229 -0.41 14.02 -2.74
N PHE A 230 -1.20 15.10 -2.77
CA PHE A 230 -2.11 15.36 -3.88
C PHE A 230 -1.37 15.71 -5.18
N ALA A 231 -0.27 16.45 -5.11
CA ALA A 231 0.54 16.76 -6.29
C ALA A 231 1.13 15.49 -6.93
N VAL A 232 1.73 14.61 -6.12
CA VAL A 232 2.29 13.33 -6.61
C VAL A 232 1.19 12.43 -7.17
N ALA A 233 0.05 12.32 -6.49
CA ALA A 233 -1.10 11.55 -7.00
C ALA A 233 -1.59 12.08 -8.35
N ASN A 234 -1.62 13.40 -8.55
CA ASN A 234 -2.00 14.00 -9.82
C ASN A 234 -0.96 13.74 -10.92
N ILE A 235 0.34 13.83 -10.63
CA ILE A 235 1.40 13.47 -11.58
C ILE A 235 1.24 12.01 -12.05
N PHE A 236 0.91 11.10 -11.13
CA PHE A 236 0.70 9.69 -11.46
C PHE A 236 -0.50 9.49 -12.38
N LYS A 237 -1.62 10.18 -12.11
CA LYS A 237 -2.82 10.17 -12.95
C LYS A 237 -2.58 10.74 -14.35
N GLN A 238 -1.84 11.85 -14.45
CA GLN A 238 -1.42 12.42 -15.74
C GLN A 238 -0.52 11.44 -16.52
N GLY A 239 0.27 10.63 -15.81
CA GLY A 239 1.04 9.56 -16.41
C GLY A 239 0.18 8.51 -17.14
N ASP A 240 -1.08 8.32 -16.74
CA ASP A 240 -2.00 7.37 -17.39
C ASP A 240 -2.60 7.89 -18.69
N GLU A 241 -2.46 9.20 -18.94
CA GLU A 241 -2.83 9.84 -20.21
C GLU A 241 -1.72 9.65 -21.26
N GLN A 242 -0.53 9.21 -20.83
CA GLN A 242 0.59 8.94 -21.71
C GLN A 242 0.51 7.52 -22.29
N LEU A 243 1.19 7.30 -23.41
CA LEU A 243 1.44 5.95 -23.91
C LEU A 243 2.20 5.14 -22.85
N ILE A 244 1.81 3.87 -22.66
CA ILE A 244 2.34 3.03 -21.58
C ILE A 244 3.88 2.93 -21.57
N ALA A 245 4.51 2.93 -22.75
CA ALA A 245 5.97 2.90 -22.90
C ALA A 245 6.65 4.19 -22.41
N ALA A 246 5.98 5.34 -22.53
CA ALA A 246 6.48 6.65 -22.11
C ALA A 246 6.09 7.01 -20.66
N ARG A 247 5.02 6.40 -20.13
CA ARG A 247 4.45 6.69 -18.80
C ARG A 247 5.49 6.75 -17.69
N LYS A 248 6.37 5.74 -17.60
CA LYS A 248 7.41 5.69 -16.56
C LYS A 248 8.31 6.92 -16.61
N GLN A 249 8.79 7.27 -17.80
CA GLN A 249 9.72 8.38 -17.98
C GLN A 249 9.02 9.72 -17.70
N TYR A 250 7.79 9.89 -18.18
CA TYR A 250 6.96 11.06 -17.89
C TYR A 250 6.82 11.30 -16.38
N ILE A 251 6.44 10.27 -15.62
CA ILE A 251 6.26 10.40 -14.16
C ILE A 251 7.58 10.80 -13.49
N ILE A 252 8.70 10.18 -13.88
CA ILE A 252 10.02 10.52 -13.33
C ILE A 252 10.37 11.98 -13.59
N ASP A 253 10.19 12.44 -14.83
CA ASP A 253 10.56 13.81 -15.22
C ASP A 253 9.64 14.86 -14.58
N ALA A 254 8.34 14.57 -14.48
CA ALA A 254 7.37 15.42 -13.79
C ALA A 254 7.68 15.52 -12.28
N LEU A 255 8.08 14.42 -11.63
CA LEU A 255 8.47 14.45 -10.22
C LEU A 255 9.78 15.22 -9.98
N LYS A 256 10.76 15.11 -10.88
CA LYS A 256 11.99 15.92 -10.83
C LYS A 256 11.69 17.41 -10.97
N ALA A 257 10.85 17.76 -11.94
CA ALA A 257 10.43 19.14 -12.15
C ALA A 257 9.64 19.67 -10.93
N TYR A 258 8.76 18.84 -10.37
CA TYR A 258 8.04 19.17 -9.16
C TYR A 258 8.98 19.40 -7.99
N GLU A 259 9.89 18.47 -7.69
CA GLU A 259 10.89 18.62 -6.63
C GLU A 259 11.75 19.89 -6.80
N ALA A 260 12.19 20.19 -8.02
CA ALA A 260 12.96 21.40 -8.32
C ALA A 260 12.20 22.71 -8.06
N SER A 261 10.86 22.68 -7.91
CA SER A 261 10.06 23.85 -7.57
C SER A 261 10.04 24.19 -6.07
N TRP A 262 10.57 23.31 -5.21
CA TRP A 262 10.59 23.48 -3.75
C TRP A 262 11.89 24.11 -3.21
N THR A 263 12.65 24.79 -4.08
CA THR A 263 13.88 25.53 -3.69
C THR A 263 13.64 26.59 -2.65
#